data_AF-A0AAU3N9X5-F1
#
_entry.id   AF-A0AAU3N9X5-F1
#
_cell.length_a   1.000
_cell.length_b   1.000
_cell.length_c   1.000
_cell.angle_alpha   90.00
_cell.angle_beta   90.00
_cell.angle_gamma   90.00
#
_symmetry.space_group_name_H-M   'P 1'
#
loop_
_entity.id
_entity.type
_entity.pdbx_description
1 polymer ?
#
loop_
_entity_poly.entity_id
_entity_poly.type
_entity_poly.pdbx_seq_one_letter_code
_entity_poly.pdbx_strand_id
1 'polypeptide(L)'
;MSHRAAAWLWRIELLRVEAEFTDPEGVRKRTGVRVHRSALPAEDVVERGGLRATSVDRTLADLLLSGPRDEALVAVDSALARRTVTVGEQRVRRMPLTRLDAVAAALGQRSRGAARARGWLTLADPASGSPAETMARLRMHDAGLHPETQAEVVTLAGRVLRPDFLFRAQGVAVEIEGYAYHGSREDHRRDVARFNDLQQCPEVRIALRFTAEEVFRSPGTVIATIRRAVGGGGAGGGAVAEPWRAARRGQPQGPSGAAVWAMRSLERGN
;
A
#
# COMPACT_ATOMS: atom_id res chain seq x y z
N MET A 1 15.88 19.51 2.48
CA MET A 1 14.45 19.14 2.66
C MET A 1 14.37 17.70 3.13
N SER A 2 13.40 17.36 3.97
CA SER A 2 13.19 15.98 4.45
C SER A 2 11.71 15.68 4.63
N HIS A 3 11.35 14.43 4.94
CA HIS A 3 9.98 14.04 5.30
C HIS A 3 8.96 14.53 4.24
N ARG A 4 7.86 15.20 4.64
CA ARG A 4 6.81 15.67 3.73
C ARG A 4 7.33 16.60 2.63
N ALA A 5 8.25 17.48 2.97
CA ALA A 5 8.83 18.42 2.02
C ALA A 5 9.66 17.70 0.95
N ALA A 6 10.46 16.71 1.34
CA ALA A 6 11.19 15.87 0.38
C ALA A 6 10.23 15.01 -0.45
N ALA A 7 9.25 14.36 0.18
CA ALA A 7 8.24 13.56 -0.52
C ALA A 7 7.50 14.38 -1.59
N TRP A 8 7.10 15.61 -1.27
CA TRP A 8 6.51 16.53 -2.24
C TRP A 8 7.45 16.84 -3.41
N LEU A 9 8.75 17.09 -3.15
CA LEU A 9 9.75 17.30 -4.21
C LEU A 9 9.91 16.05 -5.10
N TRP A 10 9.83 14.85 -4.52
CA TRP A 10 9.79 13.57 -5.22
C TRP A 10 8.48 13.31 -5.97
N ARG A 11 7.49 14.19 -5.81
CA ARG A 11 6.11 14.05 -6.31
C ARG A 11 5.39 12.84 -5.72
N ILE A 12 5.77 12.42 -4.53
CA ILE A 12 5.09 11.39 -3.75
C ILE A 12 3.84 12.01 -3.14
N GLU A 13 2.71 11.32 -3.27
CA GLU A 13 1.43 11.81 -2.74
C GLU A 13 1.44 11.75 -1.21
N LEU A 14 0.78 12.74 -0.60
CA LEU A 14 0.67 12.89 0.85
C LEU A 14 -0.76 13.30 1.18
N LEU A 15 -1.16 13.09 2.44
CA LEU A 15 -2.42 13.64 2.95
C LEU A 15 -2.32 15.13 3.28
N ARG A 16 -1.10 15.60 3.59
CA ARG A 16 -0.80 17.00 3.92
C ARG A 16 0.55 17.39 3.34
N VAL A 17 0.72 18.67 3.03
CA VAL A 17 2.01 19.23 2.62
C VAL A 17 2.49 20.18 3.71
N GLU A 18 3.65 19.92 4.28
CA GLU A 18 4.31 20.79 5.27
C GLU A 18 5.78 21.01 4.89
N ALA A 19 6.31 22.19 5.22
CA ALA A 19 7.72 22.52 5.03
C ALA A 19 8.56 21.89 6.17
N GLU A 20 9.42 20.94 5.80
CA GLU A 20 10.21 20.14 6.74
C GLU A 20 11.67 19.94 6.30
N PHE A 21 12.59 20.03 7.27
CA PHE A 21 14.04 19.91 7.05
C PHE A 21 14.68 19.08 8.16
N THR A 22 15.81 18.43 7.84
CA THR A 22 16.67 17.78 8.82
C THR A 22 17.92 18.63 8.99
N ASP A 23 18.19 19.02 10.23
CA ASP A 23 19.42 19.70 10.65
C ASP A 23 20.16 18.78 11.64
N PRO A 24 21.22 18.08 11.20
CA PRO A 24 21.96 17.16 12.06
C PRO A 24 22.54 17.83 13.32
N GLU A 25 22.94 19.09 13.21
CA GLU A 25 23.54 19.86 14.30
C GLU A 25 22.47 20.39 15.28
N GLY A 26 21.22 20.52 14.83
CA GLY A 26 20.08 20.93 15.66
C GLY A 26 20.14 22.40 16.10
N VAL A 27 20.88 23.23 15.38
CA VAL A 27 21.13 24.64 15.73
C VAL A 27 20.07 25.54 15.12
N ARG A 28 19.45 25.13 14.00
CA ARG A 28 18.51 25.97 13.26
C ARG A 28 17.10 25.87 13.84
N LYS A 29 16.52 27.04 14.14
CA LYS A 29 15.08 27.23 14.36
C LYS A 29 14.55 28.21 13.32
N ARG A 30 13.41 27.91 12.71
CA ARG A 30 12.77 28.82 11.75
C ARG A 30 11.26 28.73 11.87
N THR A 31 10.61 29.88 12.05
CA THR A 31 9.15 29.97 12.17
C THR A 31 8.47 29.44 10.90
N GLY A 32 7.43 28.63 11.07
CA GLY A 32 6.69 28.01 9.97
C GLY A 32 7.38 26.81 9.31
N VAL A 33 8.51 26.33 9.87
CA VAL A 33 9.26 25.18 9.34
C VAL A 33 9.52 24.16 10.45
N ARG A 34 9.18 22.89 10.20
CA ARG A 34 9.52 21.81 11.12
C ARG A 34 10.97 21.36 10.88
N VAL A 35 11.81 21.49 11.90
CA VAL A 35 13.22 21.04 11.86
C VAL A 35 13.37 19.77 12.69
N HIS A 36 13.83 18.71 12.05
CA HIS A 36 14.14 17.43 12.67
C HIS A 36 15.63 17.35 12.97
N ARG A 37 15.99 16.75 14.11
CA ARG A 37 17.37 16.47 14.47
C ARG A 37 17.64 14.98 14.29
N SER A 38 18.41 14.63 13.26
CA SER A 38 18.85 13.25 13.04
C SER A 38 20.14 13.22 12.23
N ALA A 39 20.92 12.14 12.39
CA ALA A 39 22.07 11.89 11.53
C ALA A 39 21.62 11.81 10.07
N LEU A 40 22.32 12.53 9.19
CA LEU A 40 22.07 12.60 7.77
C LEU A 40 23.38 12.34 7.02
N PRO A 41 23.69 11.07 6.73
CA PRO A 41 24.84 10.69 5.91
C PRO A 41 24.76 11.31 4.52
N ALA A 42 25.91 11.47 3.85
CA ALA A 42 25.98 12.14 2.56
C ALA A 42 25.23 11.37 1.47
N GLU A 43 25.25 10.04 1.52
CA GLU A 43 24.54 9.13 0.63
C GLU A 43 23.02 9.27 0.70
N ASP A 44 22.50 9.75 1.82
CA ASP A 44 21.08 10.02 2.03
C ASP A 44 20.67 11.39 1.48
N VAL A 45 21.60 12.20 0.98
CA VAL A 45 21.33 13.53 0.46
C VAL A 45 21.46 13.54 -1.06
N VAL A 46 20.37 13.88 -1.74
CA VAL A 46 20.29 13.97 -3.18
C VAL A 46 19.95 15.39 -3.60
N GLU A 47 20.51 15.85 -4.72
CA GLU A 47 20.13 17.11 -5.34
C GLU A 47 19.03 16.90 -6.39
N ARG A 48 17.97 17.71 -6.32
CA ARG A 48 16.84 17.65 -7.24
C ARG A 48 16.30 19.05 -7.48
N GLY A 49 16.40 19.52 -8.73
CA GLY A 49 15.98 20.88 -9.11
C GLY A 49 16.74 21.97 -8.33
N GLY A 50 18.04 21.78 -8.11
CA GLY A 50 18.89 22.71 -7.34
C GLY A 50 18.65 22.70 -5.82
N LEU A 51 17.78 21.81 -5.32
CA LEU A 51 17.48 21.68 -3.90
C LEU A 51 18.04 20.37 -3.34
N ARG A 52 18.69 20.45 -2.16
CA ARG A 52 19.12 19.27 -1.41
C ARG A 52 17.94 18.65 -0.65
N ALA A 53 17.67 17.38 -0.88
CA ALA A 53 16.62 16.61 -0.22
C ALA A 53 17.13 15.25 0.26
N THR A 54 16.42 14.64 1.21
CA THR A 54 16.65 13.23 1.55
C THR A 54 16.33 12.34 0.34
N SER A 55 17.09 11.25 0.16
CA SER A 55 16.79 10.19 -0.82
C SER A 55 15.37 9.66 -0.64
N VAL A 56 14.80 9.01 -1.66
CA VAL A 56 13.42 8.48 -1.59
C VAL A 56 13.29 7.51 -0.41
N ASP A 57 14.21 6.55 -0.30
CA ASP A 57 14.17 5.50 0.74
C ASP A 57 14.30 6.09 2.13
N ARG A 58 15.23 7.04 2.30
CA ARG A 58 15.38 7.79 3.55
C ARG A 58 14.13 8.57 3.90
N THR A 59 13.53 9.24 2.92
CA THR A 59 12.31 10.04 3.11
C THR A 59 11.16 9.17 3.60
N LEU A 60 10.95 8.00 2.98
CA LEU A 60 9.89 7.07 3.36
C LEU A 60 10.15 6.42 4.73
N ALA A 61 11.40 6.06 5.01
CA ALA A 61 11.80 5.55 6.32
C ALA A 61 11.54 6.59 7.41
N ASP A 62 11.94 7.84 7.20
CA ASP A 62 11.68 8.94 8.13
C ASP A 62 10.17 9.15 8.38
N LEU A 63 9.33 9.11 7.32
CA LEU A 63 7.87 9.19 7.44
C LEU A 63 7.27 8.03 8.25
N LEU A 64 7.73 6.79 8.04
CA LEU A 64 7.27 5.62 8.81
C LEU A 64 7.72 5.68 10.28
N LEU A 65 8.89 6.24 10.55
CA LEU A 65 9.47 6.33 11.88
C LEU A 65 8.84 7.44 12.73
N SER A 66 8.56 8.60 12.14
CA SER A 66 8.15 9.81 12.88
C SER A 66 6.72 10.29 12.56
N GLY A 67 6.14 9.85 11.45
CA GLY A 67 4.84 10.29 10.96
C GLY A 67 3.65 9.48 11.48
N PRO A 68 2.41 9.97 11.25
CA PRO A 68 1.20 9.18 11.39
C PRO A 68 1.20 8.01 10.39
N ARG A 69 0.72 6.83 10.83
CA ARG A 69 0.67 5.59 10.02
C ARG A 69 0.09 5.82 8.63
N ASP A 70 -1.10 6.40 8.59
CA ASP A 70 -1.92 6.52 7.39
C ASP A 70 -1.21 7.37 6.31
N GLU A 71 -0.60 8.48 6.72
CA GLU A 71 0.14 9.34 5.80
C GLU A 71 1.45 8.70 5.32
N ALA A 72 2.15 8.00 6.21
CA ALA A 72 3.35 7.27 5.84
C ALA A 72 3.05 6.16 4.81
N LEU A 73 1.94 5.43 4.97
CA LEU A 73 1.55 4.37 4.04
C LEU A 73 1.05 4.92 2.70
N VAL A 74 0.33 6.05 2.69
CA VAL A 74 0.00 6.76 1.44
C VAL A 74 1.28 7.13 0.67
N ALA A 75 2.30 7.64 1.37
CA ALA A 75 3.57 7.99 0.74
C ALA A 75 4.30 6.77 0.19
N VAL A 76 4.33 5.67 0.95
CA VAL A 76 4.95 4.40 0.55
C VAL A 76 4.26 3.81 -0.67
N ASP A 77 2.92 3.66 -0.64
CA ASP A 77 2.15 3.09 -1.75
C ASP A 77 2.30 3.95 -3.00
N SER A 78 2.26 5.28 -2.87
CA SER A 78 2.56 6.16 -3.99
C SER A 78 3.95 5.88 -4.55
N ALA A 79 5.00 5.89 -3.73
CA ALA A 79 6.38 5.71 -4.19
C ALA A 79 6.64 4.35 -4.85
N LEU A 80 5.98 3.28 -4.40
CA LEU A 80 6.08 1.93 -4.96
C LEU A 80 5.24 1.75 -6.24
N ALA A 81 4.20 2.57 -6.42
CA ALA A 81 3.28 2.46 -7.54
C ALA A 81 3.75 3.22 -8.79
N ARG A 82 3.28 2.74 -9.96
CA ARG A 82 3.27 3.54 -11.19
C ARG A 82 2.15 4.58 -11.08
N ARG A 83 2.50 5.87 -10.99
CA ARG A 83 1.52 6.97 -10.84
C ARG A 83 1.38 7.80 -12.09
N THR A 84 0.22 8.43 -12.29
CA THR A 84 0.10 9.56 -13.20
C THR A 84 0.24 10.81 -12.37
N VAL A 85 1.26 11.62 -12.66
CA VAL A 85 1.50 12.90 -11.97
C VAL A 85 1.39 14.05 -12.96
N THR A 86 0.95 15.20 -12.48
CA THR A 86 0.89 16.42 -13.30
C THR A 86 2.22 17.16 -13.23
N VAL A 87 2.71 17.60 -14.39
CA VAL A 87 3.96 18.33 -14.58
C VAL A 87 3.67 19.55 -15.45
N GLY A 88 3.54 20.72 -14.82
CA GLY A 88 2.95 21.87 -15.50
C GLY A 88 1.51 21.53 -15.92
N GLU A 89 1.24 21.56 -17.22
CA GLU A 89 -0.07 21.21 -17.79
C GLU A 89 -0.16 19.75 -18.28
N GLN A 90 0.94 18.99 -18.23
CA GLN A 90 1.01 17.65 -18.80
C GLN A 90 0.84 16.56 -17.73
N ARG A 91 0.09 15.50 -18.07
CA ARG A 91 0.00 14.28 -17.25
C ARG A 91 1.08 13.29 -17.69
N VAL A 92 2.01 12.97 -16.80
CA VAL A 92 3.14 12.08 -17.08
C VAL A 92 3.05 10.83 -16.21
N ARG A 93 3.38 9.67 -16.78
CA ARG A 93 3.52 8.43 -16.01
C ARG A 93 4.86 8.42 -15.28
N ARG A 94 4.79 8.35 -13.96
CA ARG A 94 5.94 8.17 -13.05
C ARG A 94 6.14 6.67 -12.81
N MET A 95 7.37 6.20 -13.00
CA MET A 95 7.79 4.87 -12.57
C MET A 95 7.87 4.77 -11.04
N PRO A 96 7.86 3.54 -10.48
CA PRO A 96 8.17 3.36 -9.07
C PRO A 96 9.49 4.04 -8.75
N LEU A 97 9.50 4.80 -7.67
CA LEU A 97 10.67 5.56 -7.23
C LEU A 97 11.60 4.71 -6.37
N THR A 98 11.09 3.58 -5.87
CA THR A 98 11.78 2.67 -4.97
C THR A 98 11.16 1.27 -5.04
N ARG A 99 11.70 0.36 -4.24
CA ARG A 99 11.23 -1.00 -4.02
C ARG A 99 11.05 -1.24 -2.51
N LEU A 100 10.21 -2.21 -2.16
CA LEU A 100 9.87 -2.48 -0.75
C LEU A 100 11.10 -2.88 0.09
N ASP A 101 12.03 -3.64 -0.50
CA ASP A 101 13.29 -4.08 0.11
C ASP A 101 14.22 -2.90 0.42
N ALA A 102 14.29 -1.89 -0.46
CA ALA A 102 15.09 -0.69 -0.24
C ALA A 102 14.54 0.16 0.94
N VAL A 103 13.22 0.33 1.03
CA VAL A 103 12.59 1.02 2.18
C VAL A 103 12.83 0.24 3.47
N ALA A 104 12.71 -1.08 3.44
CA ALA A 104 13.00 -1.94 4.60
C ALA A 104 14.47 -1.83 5.05
N ALA A 105 15.42 -1.77 4.11
CA ALA A 105 16.84 -1.58 4.41
C ALA A 105 17.10 -0.23 5.08
N ALA A 106 16.49 0.86 4.59
CA ALA A 106 16.60 2.18 5.20
C ALA A 106 16.04 2.22 6.64
N LEU A 107 14.95 1.50 6.91
CA LEU A 107 14.44 1.31 8.28
C LEU A 107 15.39 0.52 9.18
N GLY A 108 16.14 -0.43 8.62
CA GLY A 108 17.10 -1.28 9.33
C GLY A 108 18.29 -0.51 9.93
N GLN A 109 18.60 0.67 9.37
CA GLN A 109 19.66 1.55 9.86
C GLN A 109 19.27 2.34 11.12
N ARG A 110 18.04 2.16 11.63
CA ARG A 110 17.48 2.93 12.76
C ARG A 110 17.01 1.98 13.86
N SER A 111 17.31 2.31 15.11
CA SER A 111 16.93 1.51 16.27
C SER A 111 15.56 1.91 16.83
N ARG A 112 15.33 3.20 17.06
CA ARG A 112 14.09 3.72 17.66
C ARG A 112 12.94 3.72 16.65
N GLY A 113 11.80 3.12 17.00
CA GLY A 113 10.58 3.13 16.18
C GLY A 113 10.58 2.16 15.00
N ALA A 114 11.70 1.49 14.71
CA ALA A 114 11.85 0.65 13.52
C ALA A 114 10.96 -0.60 13.54
N ALA A 115 10.70 -1.19 14.72
CA ALA A 115 9.78 -2.33 14.83
C ALA A 115 8.35 -1.97 14.39
N ARG A 116 7.83 -0.83 14.88
CA ARG A 116 6.52 -0.29 14.48
C ARG A 116 6.49 0.04 12.98
N ALA A 117 7.52 0.74 12.50
CA ALA A 117 7.64 1.10 11.10
C ALA A 117 7.66 -0.12 10.17
N ARG A 118 8.39 -1.18 10.54
CA ARG A 118 8.38 -2.47 9.81
C ARG A 118 7.00 -3.11 9.82
N GLY A 119 6.31 -3.11 10.96
CA GLY A 119 4.94 -3.63 11.06
C GLY A 119 3.93 -2.83 10.22
N TRP A 120 4.14 -1.53 10.02
CA TRP A 120 3.34 -0.75 9.08
C TRP A 120 3.71 -1.06 7.64
N LEU A 121 5.00 -1.19 7.33
CA LEU A 121 5.48 -1.47 5.97
C LEU A 121 4.90 -2.77 5.39
N THR A 122 4.57 -3.76 6.23
CA THR A 122 3.86 -4.98 5.77
C THR A 122 2.44 -4.73 5.27
N LEU A 123 1.87 -3.56 5.56
CA LEU A 123 0.58 -3.11 5.05
C LEU A 123 0.71 -2.32 3.74
N ALA A 124 1.91 -2.15 3.18
CA ALA A 124 2.06 -1.47 1.89
C ALA A 124 1.44 -2.30 0.76
N ASP A 125 0.77 -1.63 -0.18
CA ASP A 125 0.18 -2.23 -1.36
C ASP A 125 0.31 -1.28 -2.56
N PRO A 126 1.26 -1.54 -3.49
CA PRO A 126 1.47 -0.70 -4.67
C PRO A 126 0.30 -0.71 -5.66
N ALA A 127 -0.69 -1.60 -5.50
CA ALA A 127 -1.88 -1.62 -6.32
C ALA A 127 -2.88 -0.53 -5.92
N SER A 128 -2.80 0.04 -4.71
CA SER A 128 -3.63 1.19 -4.31
C SER A 128 -3.30 2.37 -5.22
N GLY A 129 -4.27 2.83 -6.02
CA GLY A 129 -4.16 3.81 -7.10
C GLY A 129 -4.07 5.27 -6.64
N SER A 130 -4.53 5.55 -5.42
CA SER A 130 -4.64 6.89 -4.86
C SER A 130 -4.53 6.90 -3.32
N PRO A 131 -4.38 8.09 -2.71
CA PRO A 131 -4.47 8.24 -1.26
C PRO A 131 -5.81 7.75 -0.69
N ALA A 132 -6.93 8.01 -1.37
CA ALA A 132 -8.25 7.60 -0.91
C ALA A 132 -8.40 6.07 -0.91
N GLU A 133 -7.92 5.39 -1.95
CA GLU A 133 -7.89 3.92 -2.00
C GLU A 133 -7.02 3.34 -0.88
N THR A 134 -5.82 3.90 -0.67
CA THR A 134 -4.93 3.48 0.43
C THR A 134 -5.66 3.60 1.78
N MET A 135 -6.35 4.72 2.01
CA MET A 135 -7.12 4.93 3.24
C MET A 135 -8.27 3.96 3.40
N ALA A 136 -9.06 3.72 2.34
CA ALA A 136 -10.14 2.74 2.35
C ALA A 136 -9.60 1.35 2.71
N ARG A 137 -8.49 0.94 2.10
CA ARG A 137 -7.80 -0.32 2.36
C ARG A 137 -7.34 -0.45 3.81
N LEU A 138 -6.72 0.59 4.37
CA LEU A 138 -6.29 0.59 5.78
C LEU A 138 -7.49 0.51 6.73
N ARG A 139 -8.59 1.23 6.45
CA ARG A 139 -9.81 1.13 7.26
C ARG A 139 -10.47 -0.24 7.17
N MET A 140 -10.44 -0.88 6.00
CA MET A 140 -10.90 -2.26 5.85
C MET A 140 -10.02 -3.24 6.64
N HIS A 141 -8.70 -3.11 6.53
CA HIS A 141 -7.75 -3.90 7.31
C HIS A 141 -7.99 -3.74 8.82
N ASP A 142 -8.10 -2.50 9.32
CA ASP A 142 -8.39 -2.22 10.73
C ASP A 142 -9.74 -2.82 11.19
N ALA A 143 -10.67 -2.99 10.25
CA ALA A 143 -11.97 -3.60 10.47
C ALA A 143 -12.00 -5.13 10.31
N GLY A 144 -10.85 -5.78 10.05
CA GLY A 144 -10.75 -7.22 9.80
C GLY A 144 -11.33 -7.65 8.45
N LEU A 145 -11.40 -6.72 7.49
CA LEU A 145 -11.84 -6.97 6.12
C LEU A 145 -10.64 -7.02 5.19
N HIS A 146 -10.52 -8.09 4.43
CA HIS A 146 -9.36 -8.37 3.58
C HIS A 146 -9.78 -8.63 2.13
N PRO A 147 -10.10 -7.57 1.36
CA PRO A 147 -10.39 -7.72 -0.06
C PRO A 147 -9.11 -7.92 -0.88
N GLU A 148 -9.28 -8.41 -2.11
CA GLU A 148 -8.25 -8.35 -3.15
C GLU A 148 -8.22 -6.94 -3.75
N THR A 149 -7.06 -6.28 -3.81
CA THR A 149 -6.89 -4.96 -4.44
C THR A 149 -6.73 -5.10 -5.96
N GLN A 150 -7.41 -4.27 -6.76
CA GLN A 150 -7.31 -4.24 -8.24
C GLN A 150 -7.48 -5.61 -8.90
N ALA A 151 -8.33 -6.46 -8.30
CA ALA A 151 -8.51 -7.84 -8.71
C ALA A 151 -9.19 -7.91 -10.09
N GLU A 152 -8.80 -8.86 -10.93
CA GLU A 152 -9.43 -9.01 -12.25
C GLU A 152 -10.80 -9.69 -12.13
N VAL A 153 -11.76 -9.11 -12.85
CA VAL A 153 -13.08 -9.70 -13.15
C VAL A 153 -13.35 -9.57 -14.64
N VAL A 154 -14.10 -10.53 -15.20
CA VAL A 154 -14.35 -10.60 -16.64
C VAL A 154 -15.83 -10.37 -16.93
N THR A 155 -16.14 -9.46 -17.84
CA THR A 155 -17.52 -9.23 -18.31
C THR A 155 -17.99 -10.39 -19.18
N LEU A 156 -19.31 -10.51 -19.41
CA LEU A 156 -19.87 -11.48 -20.36
C LEU A 156 -19.33 -11.33 -21.79
N ALA A 157 -18.88 -10.13 -22.16
CA ALA A 157 -18.26 -9.84 -23.45
C ALA A 157 -16.74 -10.12 -23.48
N GLY A 158 -16.17 -10.71 -22.42
CA GLY A 158 -14.74 -11.04 -22.33
C GLY A 158 -13.82 -9.88 -21.98
N ARG A 159 -14.37 -8.72 -21.57
CA ARG A 159 -13.57 -7.55 -21.18
C ARG A 159 -13.08 -7.72 -19.74
N VAL A 160 -11.79 -7.45 -19.51
CA VAL A 160 -11.22 -7.45 -18.14
C VAL A 160 -11.44 -6.09 -17.49
N LEU A 161 -12.08 -6.10 -16.32
CA LEU A 161 -12.22 -4.95 -15.42
C LEU A 161 -11.45 -5.22 -14.12
N ARG A 162 -11.11 -4.14 -13.41
CA ARG A 162 -10.40 -4.19 -12.13
C ARG A 162 -11.05 -3.19 -11.18
N PRO A 163 -11.99 -3.59 -10.32
CA PRO A 163 -12.45 -2.73 -9.25
C PRO A 163 -11.31 -2.46 -8.26
N ASP A 164 -11.38 -1.35 -7.54
CA ASP A 164 -10.37 -1.02 -6.54
C ASP A 164 -10.21 -2.13 -5.50
N PHE A 165 -11.32 -2.70 -5.05
CA PHE A 165 -11.34 -3.83 -4.12
C PHE A 165 -12.40 -4.87 -4.48
N LEU A 166 -12.08 -6.15 -4.28
CA LEU A 166 -12.99 -7.26 -4.50
C LEU A 166 -12.98 -8.23 -3.31
N PHE A 167 -14.15 -8.42 -2.72
CA PHE A 167 -14.44 -9.55 -1.83
C PHE A 167 -14.98 -10.70 -2.67
N ARG A 168 -14.07 -11.45 -3.31
CA ARG A 168 -14.42 -12.41 -4.37
C ARG A 168 -15.39 -13.49 -3.90
N ALA A 169 -15.15 -14.05 -2.71
CA ALA A 169 -16.02 -15.09 -2.14
C ALA A 169 -17.47 -14.60 -1.90
N GLN A 170 -17.67 -13.29 -1.69
CA GLN A 170 -18.99 -12.70 -1.42
C GLN A 170 -19.57 -11.95 -2.64
N GLY A 171 -18.80 -11.87 -3.72
CA GLY A 171 -19.12 -11.11 -4.93
C GLY A 171 -19.35 -9.63 -4.66
N VAL A 172 -18.58 -9.00 -3.75
CA VAL A 172 -18.72 -7.56 -3.46
C VAL A 172 -17.53 -6.81 -4.02
N ALA A 173 -17.78 -5.98 -5.03
CA ALA A 173 -16.81 -5.02 -5.55
C ALA A 173 -16.99 -3.66 -4.87
N VAL A 174 -15.89 -2.95 -4.61
CA VAL A 174 -15.88 -1.60 -4.05
C VAL A 174 -14.98 -0.71 -4.90
N GLU A 175 -15.53 0.43 -5.33
CA GLU A 175 -14.84 1.46 -6.10
C GLU A 175 -14.75 2.76 -5.29
N ILE A 176 -13.59 3.41 -5.30
CA ILE A 176 -13.33 4.68 -4.61
C ILE A 176 -13.12 5.78 -5.65
N GLU A 177 -14.04 6.73 -5.72
CA GLU A 177 -13.90 7.86 -6.65
C GLU A 177 -12.77 8.79 -6.18
N GLY A 178 -11.74 8.90 -7.02
CA GLY A 178 -10.68 9.88 -6.83
C GLY A 178 -11.22 11.32 -6.86
N TYR A 179 -10.60 12.19 -6.07
CA TYR A 179 -10.98 13.60 -5.85
C TYR A 179 -11.03 14.49 -7.12
N ALA A 180 -10.58 14.00 -8.28
CA ALA A 180 -10.41 14.81 -9.47
C ALA A 180 -11.70 14.91 -10.29
N TYR A 181 -12.59 15.84 -9.90
CA TYR A 181 -13.54 16.46 -10.83
C TYR A 181 -12.80 17.40 -11.81
N HIS A 182 -11.93 16.82 -12.63
CA HIS A 182 -11.36 17.43 -13.83
C HIS A 182 -11.40 16.43 -15.00
N GLY A 183 -12.44 15.58 -15.03
CA GLY A 183 -12.76 14.75 -16.17
C GLY A 183 -13.55 15.55 -17.20
N SER A 184 -13.28 15.34 -18.48
CA SER A 184 -14.18 15.81 -19.53
C SER A 184 -15.55 15.13 -19.37
N ARG A 185 -16.60 15.67 -20.02
CA ARG A 185 -17.92 14.98 -20.08
C ARG A 185 -17.79 13.54 -20.58
N GLU A 186 -16.79 13.28 -21.43
CA GLU A 186 -16.53 11.97 -21.98
C GLU A 186 -15.92 11.01 -20.95
N ASP A 187 -15.01 11.48 -20.10
CA ASP A 187 -14.46 10.65 -19.02
C ASP A 187 -15.56 10.23 -18.04
N HIS A 188 -16.46 11.15 -17.68
CA HIS A 188 -17.60 10.83 -16.83
C HIS A 188 -18.52 9.77 -17.46
N ARG A 189 -18.81 9.86 -18.77
CA ARG A 189 -19.60 8.83 -19.46
C ARG A 189 -18.91 7.47 -19.43
N ARG A 190 -17.60 7.42 -19.67
CA ARG A 190 -16.83 6.17 -19.61
C ARG A 190 -16.81 5.57 -18.21
N ASP A 191 -16.71 6.40 -17.17
CA ASP A 191 -16.74 5.94 -15.77
C ASP A 191 -18.11 5.34 -15.41
N VAL A 192 -19.21 5.99 -15.83
CA VAL A 192 -20.56 5.45 -15.65
C VAL A 192 -20.73 4.12 -16.40
N ALA A 193 -20.31 4.05 -17.67
CA ALA A 193 -20.40 2.82 -18.45
C ALA A 193 -19.57 1.69 -17.84
N ARG A 194 -18.34 1.99 -17.39
CA ARG A 194 -17.47 1.02 -16.70
C ARG A 194 -18.12 0.49 -15.42
N PHE A 195 -18.74 1.35 -14.61
CA PHE A 195 -19.41 0.93 -13.39
C PHE A 195 -20.61 0.01 -13.68
N ASN A 196 -21.39 0.33 -14.71
CA ASN A 196 -22.48 -0.54 -15.14
C ASN A 196 -21.97 -1.90 -15.64
N ASP A 197 -20.90 -1.93 -16.44
CA ASP A 197 -20.28 -3.18 -16.90
C ASP A 197 -19.80 -4.05 -15.73
N LEU A 198 -19.23 -3.42 -14.69
CA LEU A 198 -18.77 -4.09 -13.49
C LEU A 198 -19.93 -4.81 -12.78
N GLN A 199 -21.10 -4.19 -12.69
CA GLN A 199 -22.30 -4.80 -12.09
C GLN A 199 -22.84 -6.00 -12.89
N GLN A 200 -22.49 -6.11 -14.17
CA GLN A 200 -22.89 -7.24 -15.03
C GLN A 200 -21.86 -8.37 -15.04
N CYS A 201 -20.74 -8.23 -14.32
CA CYS A 201 -19.74 -9.29 -14.23
C CYS A 201 -20.28 -10.46 -13.40
N PRO A 202 -20.17 -11.73 -13.85
CA PRO A 202 -20.70 -12.88 -13.13
C PRO A 202 -20.16 -13.03 -11.70
N GLU A 203 -18.93 -12.58 -11.46
CA GLU A 203 -18.26 -12.61 -10.16
C GLU A 203 -18.71 -11.49 -9.21
N VAL A 204 -19.47 -10.51 -9.71
CA VAL A 204 -19.91 -9.33 -8.96
C VAL A 204 -21.41 -9.39 -8.72
N ARG A 205 -21.79 -9.62 -7.46
CA ARG A 205 -23.16 -9.59 -6.97
C ARG A 205 -23.59 -8.19 -6.55
N ILE A 206 -22.68 -7.45 -5.91
CA ILE A 206 -22.90 -6.08 -5.45
C ILE A 206 -21.67 -5.25 -5.82
N ALA A 207 -21.88 -4.11 -6.48
CA ALA A 207 -20.86 -3.08 -6.63
C ALA A 207 -21.22 -1.89 -5.75
N LEU A 208 -20.31 -1.50 -4.85
CA LEU A 208 -20.41 -0.30 -4.02
C LEU A 208 -19.47 0.77 -4.58
N ARG A 209 -19.89 2.02 -4.47
CA ARG A 209 -19.06 3.16 -4.87
C ARG A 209 -19.08 4.21 -3.77
N PHE A 210 -17.90 4.71 -3.42
CA PHE A 210 -17.74 5.74 -2.39
C PHE A 210 -16.88 6.87 -2.91
N THR A 211 -17.20 8.08 -2.51
CA THR A 211 -16.35 9.25 -2.77
C THR A 211 -15.12 9.24 -1.86
N ALA A 212 -14.03 9.85 -2.31
CA ALA A 212 -12.90 10.15 -1.43
C ALA A 212 -13.35 10.89 -0.16
N GLU A 213 -14.29 11.82 -0.28
CA GLU A 213 -14.83 12.56 0.87
C GLU A 213 -15.43 11.63 1.92
N GLU A 214 -16.24 10.66 1.54
CA GLU A 214 -16.81 9.67 2.46
C GLU A 214 -15.72 8.83 3.13
N VAL A 215 -14.70 8.41 2.39
CA VAL A 215 -13.56 7.65 2.95
C VAL A 215 -12.83 8.46 4.02
N PHE A 216 -12.61 9.75 3.79
CA PHE A 216 -11.88 10.60 4.73
C PHE A 216 -12.73 11.09 5.90
N ARG A 217 -13.98 11.48 5.65
CA ARG A 217 -14.86 12.14 6.64
C ARG A 217 -15.76 11.17 7.38
N SER A 218 -16.16 10.07 6.74
CA SER A 218 -17.15 9.13 7.26
C SER A 218 -16.71 7.64 7.13
N PRO A 219 -15.46 7.28 7.49
CA PRO A 219 -14.96 5.92 7.27
C PRO A 219 -15.77 4.85 8.00
N GLY A 220 -16.35 5.15 9.16
CA GLY A 220 -17.21 4.20 9.88
C GLY A 220 -18.45 3.79 9.08
N THR A 221 -19.07 4.73 8.37
CA THR A 221 -20.23 4.48 7.50
C THR A 221 -19.85 3.66 6.27
N VAL A 222 -18.70 3.96 5.67
CA VAL A 222 -18.14 3.18 4.54
C VAL A 222 -17.95 1.73 4.98
N ILE A 223 -17.24 1.51 6.09
CA ILE A 223 -16.98 0.15 6.61
C ILE A 223 -18.27 -0.57 7.01
N ALA A 224 -19.22 0.10 7.66
CA ALA A 224 -20.50 -0.50 8.02
C ALA A 224 -21.31 -0.93 6.78
N THR A 225 -21.21 -0.18 5.69
CA THR A 225 -21.87 -0.50 4.42
C THR A 225 -21.21 -1.70 3.74
N ILE A 226 -19.88 -1.72 3.68
CA ILE A 226 -19.12 -2.87 3.16
C ILE A 226 -19.42 -4.13 3.97
N ARG A 227 -19.39 -4.07 5.30
CA ARG A 227 -19.71 -5.22 6.17
C ARG A 227 -21.09 -5.80 5.92
N ARG A 228 -22.12 -4.93 5.76
CA ARG A 228 -23.49 -5.39 5.45
C ARG A 228 -23.54 -6.10 4.10
N ALA A 229 -22.88 -5.55 3.08
CA ALA A 229 -22.84 -6.16 1.75
C ALA A 229 -22.12 -7.53 1.76
N VAL A 230 -21.00 -7.64 2.48
CA VAL A 230 -20.22 -8.87 2.64
C VAL A 230 -20.99 -9.92 3.47
N GLY A 231 -21.60 -9.52 4.58
CA GLY A 231 -22.36 -10.42 5.48
C GLY A 231 -23.68 -10.93 4.90
N GLY A 232 -24.32 -10.16 4.00
CA GLY A 232 -25.57 -10.54 3.34
C GLY A 232 -25.46 -11.69 2.32
N GLY A 233 -24.25 -12.17 2.01
CA GLY A 233 -24.01 -13.26 1.05
C GLY A 233 -24.13 -14.69 1.64
N GLY A 234 -24.32 -14.83 2.96
CA GLY A 234 -24.23 -16.13 3.65
C GLY A 234 -25.48 -17.01 3.68
N ALA A 235 -26.58 -16.64 3.02
CA ALA A 235 -27.87 -17.36 3.17
C ALA A 235 -28.28 -18.24 1.97
N GLY A 236 -27.43 -18.45 0.97
CA GLY A 236 -27.77 -19.35 -0.13
C GLY A 236 -26.63 -19.59 -1.11
N GLY A 237 -25.92 -20.71 -0.95
CA GLY A 237 -24.91 -21.15 -1.91
C GLY A 237 -23.97 -22.18 -1.29
N GLY A 238 -23.99 -23.40 -1.83
CA GLY A 238 -23.37 -24.59 -1.29
C GLY A 238 -21.87 -24.50 -1.00
N ALA A 239 -21.45 -25.37 -0.08
CA ALA A 239 -20.07 -25.65 0.28
C ALA A 239 -19.15 -25.79 -0.95
N VAL A 240 -18.10 -24.96 -1.00
CA VAL A 240 -16.92 -25.21 -1.82
C VAL A 240 -15.69 -25.01 -0.92
N ALA A 241 -14.81 -26.00 -0.97
CA ALA A 241 -13.73 -26.28 -0.03
C ALA A 241 -12.68 -25.17 0.14
N GLU A 242 -12.17 -25.05 1.37
CA GLU A 242 -10.99 -24.24 1.72
C GLU A 242 -9.71 -24.76 1.03
N PRO A 243 -8.88 -23.90 0.40
CA PRO A 243 -7.55 -24.31 -0.03
C PRO A 243 -6.42 -23.45 0.59
N TRP A 244 -6.45 -23.15 1.90
CA TRP A 244 -5.31 -22.46 2.55
C TRP A 244 -4.41 -23.36 3.42
N ARG A 245 -4.61 -24.68 3.43
CA ARG A 245 -3.70 -25.65 4.10
C ARG A 245 -3.02 -26.63 3.15
N ALA A 246 -2.14 -26.12 2.28
CA ALA A 246 -1.17 -26.98 1.59
C ALA A 246 0.14 -26.24 1.26
N ALA A 247 0.89 -25.85 2.29
CA ALA A 247 2.29 -25.50 2.15
C ALA A 247 3.05 -25.85 3.44
N ARG A 248 3.05 -27.13 3.81
CA ARG A 248 3.98 -27.74 4.78
C ARG A 248 3.77 -29.26 4.82
N ARG A 249 4.47 -29.98 3.93
CA ARG A 249 5.17 -31.25 4.16
C ARG A 249 5.48 -31.90 2.82
N GLY A 250 6.75 -32.24 2.62
CA GLY A 250 7.25 -32.92 1.43
C GLY A 250 8.77 -33.03 1.45
N GLN A 251 9.34 -33.62 2.50
CA GLN A 251 10.62 -34.32 2.35
C GLN A 251 10.39 -35.55 1.47
N PRO A 252 11.30 -35.90 0.56
CA PRO A 252 11.49 -37.28 0.15
C PRO A 252 12.72 -37.87 0.85
N GLN A 253 12.52 -38.96 1.59
CA GLN A 253 13.58 -39.92 1.85
C GLN A 253 13.81 -40.75 0.57
N GLY A 254 15.08 -40.98 0.22
CA GLY A 254 15.51 -41.62 -1.02
C GLY A 254 15.40 -43.15 -1.04
N PRO A 255 16.17 -43.80 -1.94
CA PRO A 255 16.96 -44.93 -1.45
C PRO A 255 18.41 -45.01 -1.99
N SER A 256 19.24 -45.63 -1.14
CA SER A 256 20.45 -46.43 -1.37
C SER A 256 21.69 -45.83 -2.09
N GLY A 257 22.84 -45.89 -1.41
CA GLY A 257 24.14 -46.06 -2.09
C GLY A 257 25.36 -45.37 -1.47
N ALA A 258 25.96 -46.01 -0.46
CA ALA A 258 27.40 -45.99 -0.11
C ALA A 258 28.05 -44.77 0.60
N ALA A 259 29.03 -45.14 1.43
CA ALA A 259 30.06 -44.36 2.16
C ALA A 259 29.62 -43.70 3.49
N VAL A 260 29.76 -44.29 4.70
CA VAL A 260 30.93 -44.84 5.46
C VAL A 260 31.55 -43.79 6.43
N TRP A 261 31.66 -44.18 7.72
CA TRP A 261 32.27 -43.53 8.91
C TRP A 261 31.50 -42.38 9.59
N ALA A 262 31.33 -42.26 10.92
CA ALA A 262 31.70 -43.10 12.07
C ALA A 262 30.81 -42.75 13.29
N MET A 263 30.89 -43.65 14.27
CA MET A 263 30.07 -43.88 15.46
C MET A 263 29.93 -42.73 16.47
N ARG A 264 28.75 -42.73 17.10
CA ARG A 264 28.44 -42.15 18.41
C ARG A 264 29.16 -42.86 19.56
N SER A 265 29.13 -42.15 20.69
CA SER A 265 29.05 -42.62 22.09
C SER A 265 30.38 -42.77 22.82
N LEU A 266 30.50 -42.06 23.95
CA LEU A 266 30.01 -42.61 25.23
C LEU A 266 29.86 -41.52 26.29
N GLU A 267 28.77 -41.65 27.05
CA GLU A 267 28.64 -41.08 28.38
C GLU A 267 29.46 -41.89 29.40
N ARG A 268 29.88 -41.19 30.47
CA ARG A 268 30.30 -41.67 31.80
C ARG A 268 31.69 -42.29 31.97
N GLY A 269 32.48 -41.62 32.83
CA GLY A 269 33.61 -42.23 33.54
C GLY A 269 34.61 -41.22 34.09
N ASN A 270 34.40 -40.81 35.35
CA ASN A 270 35.29 -40.03 36.25
C ASN A 270 35.30 -38.50 36.10
#